data_AF-A0A8B7NXF4-F1
#
_entry.id   AF-A0A8B7NXF4-F1
#
_cell.length_a   1.000
_cell.length_b   1.000
_cell.length_c   1.000
_cell.angle_alpha   90.00
_cell.angle_beta   90.00
_cell.angle_gamma   90.00
#
_symmetry.space_group_name_H-M   'P 1'
#
loop_
_entity.id
_entity.type
_entity.pdbx_description
1 polymer ?
#
loop_
_entity_poly.entity_id
_entity_poly.type
_entity_poly.pdbx_seq_one_letter_code
_entity_poly.pdbx_strand_id
1 'polypeptide(L)'
;MPPREDGSVLVGDIAYSTEEWESLLAKNLDSLKKLWPKTNGVVNIPYKISNPEVSTAKLKGAFSAWESKTCVKFSKMAKSDKYMEYLDFVITGTTCSSNIGYTKGKITSVNLPSSCSFKAFKHELGHSMGLRHEMNRSDRDKHIIVISGVKYKPGFDSQFALMNTINFDIPYDYCSIMHYTDKVGSENYEHTMLALDARFQTLMGWCSTNITHWNYKLVNTMYNCTDDWLKACKQESDPCKNGGYTRKDCSCACPLGTSGDKCENLDMNYNDAMAKKLSYYTAIIKTSGAKVTSPDYPKPSGMG
;
A
#
# COMPACT_ATOMS: atom_id res chain seq x y z
N MET A 1 -13.24 -13.25 13.90
CA MET A 1 -12.00 -13.35 14.69
C MET A 1 -12.28 -12.84 16.08
N PRO A 2 -11.85 -13.53 17.16
CA PRO A 2 -12.05 -13.03 18.52
C PRO A 2 -11.23 -11.74 18.74
N PRO A 3 -11.74 -10.78 19.54
CA PRO A 3 -10.94 -9.64 19.99
C PRO A 3 -9.69 -10.09 20.75
N ARG A 4 -8.61 -9.31 20.64
CA ARG A 4 -7.41 -9.41 21.46
C ARG A 4 -7.71 -8.97 22.90
N GLU A 5 -6.77 -9.23 23.81
CA GLU A 5 -6.88 -8.83 25.23
C GLU A 5 -7.08 -7.30 25.41
N ASP A 6 -6.57 -6.50 24.49
CA ASP A 6 -6.76 -5.04 24.46
C ASP A 6 -8.09 -4.59 23.81
N GLY A 7 -8.96 -5.55 23.46
CA GLY A 7 -10.24 -5.33 22.78
C GLY A 7 -10.11 -5.03 21.28
N SER A 8 -8.92 -5.00 20.71
CA SER A 8 -8.75 -4.78 19.26
C SER A 8 -9.01 -6.05 18.45
N VAL A 9 -9.44 -5.89 17.19
CA VAL A 9 -9.60 -6.98 16.23
C VAL A 9 -8.49 -6.87 15.20
N LEU A 10 -7.57 -7.84 15.19
CA LEU A 10 -6.57 -7.95 14.13
C LEU A 10 -7.16 -8.69 12.94
N VAL A 11 -7.18 -8.05 11.78
CA VAL A 11 -7.51 -8.67 10.50
C VAL A 11 -6.29 -8.57 9.61
N GLY A 12 -5.56 -9.69 9.53
CA GLY A 12 -4.26 -9.75 8.89
C GLY A 12 -3.21 -8.97 9.65
N ASP A 13 -2.78 -7.88 9.03
CA ASP A 13 -1.81 -6.90 9.51
C ASP A 13 -2.48 -5.57 9.91
N ILE A 14 -3.81 -5.48 9.91
CA ILE A 14 -4.52 -4.29 10.37
C ILE A 14 -5.20 -4.54 11.72
N ALA A 15 -4.87 -3.71 12.72
CA ALA A 15 -5.54 -3.71 14.01
C ALA A 15 -6.65 -2.65 14.05
N TYR A 16 -7.90 -3.09 14.24
CA TYR A 16 -9.08 -2.24 14.40
C TYR A 16 -9.52 -2.17 15.86
N SER A 17 -10.11 -1.05 16.30
CA SER A 17 -11.00 -1.11 17.47
C SER A 17 -12.27 -1.89 17.14
N THR A 18 -13.00 -2.40 18.14
CA THR A 18 -14.30 -3.06 17.92
C THR A 18 -15.27 -2.17 17.15
N GLU A 19 -15.38 -0.89 17.54
CA GLU A 19 -16.24 0.09 16.87
C GLU A 19 -15.87 0.29 15.39
N GLU A 20 -14.56 0.34 15.10
CA GLU A 20 -14.08 0.45 13.73
C GLU A 20 -14.44 -0.80 12.94
N TRP A 21 -14.18 -1.98 13.51
CA TRP A 21 -14.48 -3.27 12.88
C TRP A 21 -15.96 -3.41 12.53
N GLU A 22 -16.86 -3.03 13.44
CA GLU A 22 -18.30 -3.03 13.19
C GLU A 22 -18.70 -2.03 12.07
N SER A 23 -18.09 -0.85 12.05
CA SER A 23 -18.31 0.14 10.97
C SER A 23 -17.81 -0.34 9.60
N LEU A 24 -16.69 -1.07 9.56
CA LEU A 24 -16.21 -1.73 8.34
C LEU A 24 -17.23 -2.71 7.79
N LEU A 25 -17.77 -3.58 8.66
CA LEU A 25 -18.76 -4.59 8.30
C LEU A 25 -20.05 -3.95 7.77
N ALA A 26 -20.41 -2.77 8.28
CA ALA A 26 -21.53 -1.97 7.81
C ALA A 26 -21.27 -1.20 6.49
N LYS A 27 -20.07 -1.31 5.90
CA LYS A 27 -19.62 -0.60 4.67
C LYS A 27 -19.69 0.94 4.76
N ASN A 28 -19.69 1.49 5.97
CA ASN A 28 -19.82 2.94 6.24
C ASN A 28 -18.45 3.66 6.34
N LEU A 29 -17.47 3.21 5.56
CA LEU A 29 -16.11 3.74 5.65
C LEU A 29 -15.96 5.05 4.91
N ASP A 30 -15.62 6.07 5.69
CA ASP A 30 -15.03 7.29 5.16
C ASP A 30 -13.52 7.24 5.42
N SER A 31 -12.76 6.85 4.40
CA SER A 31 -11.29 6.74 4.47
C SER A 31 -10.61 8.07 4.82
N LEU A 32 -11.27 9.21 4.59
CA LEU A 32 -10.73 10.53 4.91
C LEU A 32 -10.81 10.86 6.41
N LYS A 33 -11.68 10.19 7.18
CA LYS A 33 -11.80 10.40 8.64
C LYS A 33 -10.62 9.85 9.46
N LYS A 34 -9.68 9.17 8.81
CA LYS A 34 -8.52 8.53 9.44
C LYS A 34 -7.20 9.21 9.07
N LEU A 35 -7.23 10.42 8.53
CA LEU A 35 -6.00 11.11 8.15
C LEU A 35 -5.43 11.91 9.33
N TRP A 36 -4.11 11.90 9.45
CA TRP A 36 -3.40 12.77 10.39
C TRP A 36 -3.67 14.25 10.08
N PRO A 37 -3.76 15.11 11.11
CA PRO A 37 -3.98 16.53 10.89
C PRO A 37 -2.81 17.14 10.10
N LYS A 38 -3.14 18.01 9.15
CA LYS A 38 -2.18 18.78 8.35
C LYS A 38 -2.12 20.22 8.85
N THR A 39 -0.91 20.73 9.06
CA THR A 39 -0.67 22.12 9.49
C THR A 39 0.36 22.75 8.55
N ASN A 40 0.04 23.91 7.98
CA ASN A 40 0.93 24.66 7.07
C ASN A 40 1.49 23.80 5.90
N GLY A 41 0.63 22.95 5.32
CA GLY A 41 0.99 22.08 4.19
C GLY A 41 1.91 20.90 4.52
N VAL A 42 2.11 20.61 5.80
CA VAL A 42 2.91 19.47 6.27
C VAL A 42 2.07 18.60 7.21
N VAL A 43 2.14 17.29 7.01
CA VAL A 43 1.52 16.30 7.91
C VAL A 43 2.62 15.81 8.84
N ASN A 44 2.72 16.43 10.01
CA ASN A 44 3.72 16.07 11.01
C ASN A 44 3.16 15.00 11.94
N ILE A 45 3.64 13.77 11.80
CA ILE A 45 3.25 12.62 12.60
C ILE A 45 4.26 12.43 13.74
N PRO A 46 3.91 12.77 14.99
CA PRO A 46 4.79 12.53 16.12
C PRO A 46 4.91 11.02 16.38
N TYR A 47 6.08 10.58 16.84
CA TYR A 47 6.28 9.17 17.17
C TYR A 47 7.14 8.92 18.41
N LYS A 48 6.90 7.75 19.01
CA LYS A 48 7.67 7.16 20.11
C LYS A 48 8.03 5.71 19.75
N ILE A 49 9.16 5.24 20.27
CA ILE A 49 9.53 3.82 20.21
C ILE A 49 9.48 3.30 21.64
N SER A 50 8.42 2.59 22.01
CA SER A 50 8.27 2.01 23.35
C SER A 50 9.08 0.73 23.53
N ASN A 51 9.28 -0.06 22.46
CA ASN A 51 10.15 -1.24 22.48
C ASN A 51 11.49 -0.98 21.79
N PRO A 52 12.63 -0.92 22.51
CA PRO A 52 13.93 -0.58 21.94
C PRO A 52 14.47 -1.63 20.94
N GLU A 53 13.90 -2.84 20.92
CA GLU A 53 14.25 -3.91 20.00
C GLU A 53 13.73 -3.64 18.56
N VAL A 54 12.83 -2.67 18.38
CA VAL A 54 12.40 -2.22 17.05
C VAL A 54 13.62 -1.69 16.29
N SER A 55 13.87 -2.23 15.10
CA SER A 55 15.02 -1.85 14.28
C SER A 55 14.94 -0.38 13.85
N THR A 56 15.67 0.48 14.56
CA THR A 56 15.71 1.92 14.27
C THR A 56 16.27 2.21 12.88
N ALA A 57 17.18 1.38 12.36
CA ALA A 57 17.71 1.51 11.01
C ALA A 57 16.64 1.28 9.93
N LYS A 58 15.89 0.17 10.02
CA LYS A 58 14.76 -0.10 9.10
C LYS A 58 13.68 0.98 9.22
N LEU A 59 13.37 1.41 10.45
CA LEU A 59 12.37 2.44 10.71
C LEU A 59 12.73 3.78 10.06
N LYS A 60 13.95 4.28 10.31
CA LYS A 60 14.45 5.52 9.69
C LYS A 60 14.49 5.41 8.16
N GLY A 61 14.93 4.27 7.63
CA GLY A 61 14.90 4.03 6.18
C GLY A 61 13.49 4.08 5.59
N ALA A 62 12.49 3.57 6.32
CA ALA A 62 11.11 3.57 5.89
C ALA A 62 10.47 4.96 5.99
N PHE A 63 10.81 5.74 7.03
CA PHE A 63 10.47 7.16 7.11
C PHE A 63 11.01 7.91 5.89
N SER A 64 12.31 7.83 5.62
CA SER A 64 12.92 8.50 4.47
C SER A 64 12.27 8.11 3.14
N ALA A 65 11.86 6.84 2.98
CA ALA A 65 11.18 6.36 1.78
C ALA A 65 9.82 7.04 1.54
N TRP A 66 9.05 7.33 2.60
CA TRP A 66 7.79 8.07 2.51
C TRP A 66 7.99 9.59 2.44
N GLU A 67 8.86 10.12 3.29
CA GLU A 67 9.12 11.56 3.42
C GLU A 67 9.75 12.21 2.19
N SER A 68 10.45 11.42 1.35
CA SER A 68 11.16 11.93 0.16
C SER A 68 10.22 12.31 -0.99
N LYS A 69 8.98 11.80 -0.99
CA LYS A 69 8.02 11.98 -2.09
C LYS A 69 6.62 12.40 -1.63
N THR A 70 6.46 12.67 -0.34
CA THR A 70 5.19 13.13 0.24
C THR A 70 5.37 14.35 1.14
N CYS A 71 4.26 14.98 1.52
CA CYS A 71 4.26 16.03 2.54
C CYS A 71 4.20 15.50 3.99
N VAL A 72 4.27 14.18 4.18
CA VAL A 72 4.32 13.56 5.50
C VAL A 72 5.73 13.65 6.08
N LYS A 73 5.82 13.90 7.39
CA LYS A 73 7.05 13.92 8.18
C LYS A 73 6.85 13.18 9.50
N PHE A 74 7.84 12.39 9.90
CA PHE A 74 7.84 11.66 11.16
C PHE A 74 8.79 12.33 12.15
N SER A 75 8.24 12.86 13.24
CA SER A 75 9.01 13.60 14.23
C SER A 75 9.09 12.84 15.54
N LYS A 76 10.30 12.57 16.03
CA LYS A 76 10.48 11.87 17.30
C LYS A 76 10.02 12.77 18.45
N MET A 77 9.18 12.24 19.32
CA MET A 77 8.75 12.94 20.52
C MET A 77 9.91 13.13 21.51
N ALA A 78 10.00 14.33 22.09
CA ALA A 78 10.82 14.59 23.25
C ALA A 78 10.20 13.95 24.50
N LYS A 79 11.01 13.69 25.53
CA LYS A 79 10.52 13.10 26.81
C LYS A 79 9.51 14.01 27.52
N SER A 80 9.57 15.31 27.28
CA SER A 80 8.66 16.32 27.84
C SER A 80 7.32 16.40 27.12
N ASP A 81 7.21 15.81 25.92
CA ASP A 81 6.00 15.90 25.12
C ASP A 81 4.86 15.09 25.76
N LYS A 82 3.69 15.71 25.88
CA LYS A 82 2.47 15.07 26.41
C LYS A 82 1.41 14.88 25.33
N TYR A 83 1.82 14.48 24.13
CA TYR A 83 0.87 14.19 23.05
C TYR A 83 0.03 12.97 23.42
N MET A 84 -1.29 13.07 23.19
CA MET A 84 -2.22 11.94 23.30
C MET A 84 -2.40 11.22 21.96
N GLU A 85 -1.78 11.74 20.90
CA GLU A 85 -1.98 11.35 19.51
C GLU A 85 -0.62 11.24 18.83
N TYR A 86 -0.11 10.02 18.69
CA TYR A 86 1.20 9.73 18.10
C TYR A 86 1.27 8.28 17.62
N LEU A 87 2.30 7.98 16.82
CA LEU A 87 2.66 6.60 16.51
C LEU A 87 3.50 6.00 17.63
N ASP A 88 3.05 4.88 18.20
CA ASP A 88 3.88 4.10 19.10
C ASP A 88 4.39 2.83 18.41
N PHE A 89 5.71 2.73 18.26
CA PHE A 89 6.36 1.54 17.72
C PHE A 89 6.60 0.53 18.84
N VAL A 90 5.92 -0.61 18.74
CA VAL A 90 5.82 -1.63 19.79
C VAL A 90 6.18 -3.02 19.27
N ILE A 91 6.34 -3.96 20.21
CA ILE A 91 6.44 -5.40 19.97
C ILE A 91 5.44 -6.10 20.87
N THR A 92 4.26 -6.40 20.34
CA THR A 92 3.14 -7.04 21.04
C THR A 92 2.81 -8.44 20.50
N GLY A 93 3.56 -8.90 19.49
CA GLY A 93 3.41 -10.21 18.88
C GLY A 93 4.35 -10.40 17.69
N THR A 94 4.20 -11.51 16.97
CA THR A 94 5.10 -11.91 15.87
C THR A 94 4.69 -11.39 14.49
N THR A 95 3.47 -10.87 14.36
CA THR A 95 2.90 -10.39 13.09
C THR A 95 3.11 -8.89 12.94
N CYS A 96 3.82 -8.47 11.88
CA CYS A 96 3.89 -7.05 11.49
C CYS A 96 2.46 -6.53 11.32
N SER A 97 2.13 -5.44 12.01
CA SER A 97 0.77 -4.88 11.92
C SER A 97 0.73 -3.42 12.34
N SER A 98 -0.32 -2.72 11.96
CA SER A 98 -0.57 -1.33 12.34
C SER A 98 -2.06 -1.08 12.55
N ASN A 99 -2.38 -0.14 13.43
CA ASN A 99 -3.66 0.56 13.34
C ASN A 99 -3.73 1.39 12.04
N ILE A 100 -4.95 1.74 11.62
CA ILE A 100 -5.14 2.60 10.45
C ILE A 100 -5.23 4.05 10.83
N GLY A 101 -4.31 4.83 10.28
CA GLY A 101 -4.41 6.28 10.26
C GLY A 101 -4.38 6.91 11.66
N TYR A 102 -5.06 8.04 11.76
CA TYR A 102 -5.21 8.84 12.97
C TYR A 102 -6.60 8.67 13.56
N THR A 103 -6.67 8.62 14.89
CA THR A 103 -7.91 8.80 15.63
C THR A 103 -7.67 9.80 16.76
N LYS A 104 -8.49 10.85 16.82
CA LYS A 104 -8.38 11.89 17.83
C LYS A 104 -8.41 11.30 19.24
N GLY A 105 -7.49 11.76 20.09
CA GLY A 105 -7.31 11.31 21.47
C GLY A 105 -6.78 9.89 21.63
N LYS A 106 -6.32 9.23 20.55
CA LYS A 106 -5.80 7.85 20.60
C LYS A 106 -4.37 7.76 20.09
N ILE A 107 -3.61 6.86 20.72
CA ILE A 107 -2.31 6.39 20.24
C ILE A 107 -2.57 5.41 19.09
N THR A 108 -1.75 5.51 18.03
CA THR A 108 -1.79 4.58 16.89
C THR A 108 -0.59 3.65 17.02
N SER A 109 -0.82 2.38 17.29
CA SER A 109 0.25 1.40 17.51
C SER A 109 0.70 0.77 16.20
N VAL A 110 2.01 0.60 16.06
CA VAL A 110 2.65 -0.07 14.93
C VAL A 110 3.55 -1.18 15.47
N ASN A 111 3.13 -2.43 15.31
CA ASN A 111 3.83 -3.61 15.79
C ASN A 111 4.91 -4.06 14.79
N LEU A 112 6.18 -3.94 15.17
CA LEU A 112 7.33 -4.23 14.29
C LEU A 112 8.35 -5.15 14.98
N PRO A 113 8.01 -6.45 15.17
CA PRO A 113 8.98 -7.44 15.65
C PRO A 113 10.19 -7.57 14.72
N SER A 114 11.27 -8.18 15.22
CA SER A 114 12.54 -8.34 14.50
C SER A 114 12.41 -9.10 13.18
N SER A 115 11.40 -9.98 13.06
CA SER A 115 11.03 -10.73 11.85
C SER A 115 10.53 -9.84 10.71
N CYS A 116 10.08 -8.61 11.00
CA CYS A 116 9.57 -7.71 9.97
C CYS A 116 10.66 -7.31 8.97
N SER A 117 10.38 -7.57 7.69
CA SER A 117 11.25 -7.17 6.58
C SER A 117 11.23 -5.64 6.39
N PHE A 118 12.21 -5.10 5.66
CA PHE A 118 12.19 -3.67 5.32
C PHE A 118 10.96 -3.26 4.48
N LYS A 119 10.43 -4.18 3.67
CA LYS A 119 9.15 -4.03 2.97
C LYS A 119 8.01 -3.82 3.98
N ALA A 120 7.93 -4.68 5.00
CA ALA A 120 6.90 -4.60 6.03
C ALA A 120 6.93 -3.25 6.76
N PHE A 121 8.10 -2.73 7.13
CA PHE A 121 8.20 -1.40 7.74
C PHE A 121 7.57 -0.30 6.87
N LYS A 122 7.75 -0.33 5.54
CA LYS A 122 7.10 0.64 4.63
C LYS A 122 5.60 0.42 4.52
N HIS A 123 5.15 -0.84 4.52
CA HIS A 123 3.75 -1.24 4.47
C HIS A 123 2.99 -0.79 5.72
N GLU A 124 3.51 -1.08 6.91
CA GLU A 124 2.86 -0.71 8.18
C GLU A 124 2.79 0.80 8.37
N LEU A 125 3.80 1.55 7.90
CA LEU A 125 3.70 3.01 7.84
C LEU A 125 2.64 3.49 6.85
N GLY A 126 2.39 2.75 5.76
CA GLY A 126 1.27 2.99 4.87
C GLY A 126 -0.06 2.91 5.62
N HIS A 127 -0.28 1.84 6.37
CA HIS A 127 -1.46 1.70 7.23
C HIS A 127 -1.58 2.82 8.26
N SER A 128 -0.50 3.15 8.96
CA SER A 128 -0.52 4.22 9.95
C SER A 128 -0.81 5.60 9.37
N MET A 129 -0.63 5.79 8.06
CA MET A 129 -1.03 7.01 7.32
C MET A 129 -2.45 6.95 6.74
N GLY A 130 -3.15 5.83 6.86
CA GLY A 130 -4.54 5.67 6.41
C GLY A 130 -4.71 4.76 5.19
N LEU A 131 -3.63 4.18 4.65
CA LEU A 131 -3.75 3.25 3.52
C LEU A 131 -4.35 1.91 3.95
N ARG A 132 -5.09 1.31 3.03
CA ARG A 132 -5.65 -0.04 3.15
C ARG A 132 -5.04 -0.91 2.07
N HIS A 133 -5.29 -2.21 2.13
CA HIS A 133 -4.76 -3.08 1.09
C HIS A 133 -5.40 -2.81 -0.27
N GLU A 134 -4.59 -2.95 -1.31
CA GLU A 134 -5.03 -2.69 -2.69
C GLU A 134 -6.14 -3.68 -3.11
N MET A 135 -6.05 -4.94 -2.70
CA MET A 135 -7.03 -5.98 -3.05
C MET A 135 -8.39 -5.83 -2.35
N ASN A 136 -8.51 -4.89 -1.42
CA ASN A 136 -9.77 -4.55 -0.76
C ASN A 136 -10.52 -3.39 -1.43
N ARG A 137 -9.95 -2.75 -2.47
CA ARG A 137 -10.61 -1.63 -3.15
C ARG A 137 -11.99 -2.00 -3.70
N SER A 138 -12.87 -1.01 -3.75
CA SER A 138 -14.22 -1.12 -4.30
C SER A 138 -14.26 -1.53 -5.78
N ASP A 139 -13.19 -1.27 -6.52
CA ASP A 139 -13.04 -1.59 -7.95
C ASP A 139 -12.18 -2.83 -8.23
N ARG A 140 -11.70 -3.54 -7.19
CA ARG A 140 -10.73 -4.64 -7.35
C ARG A 140 -11.21 -5.78 -8.25
N ASP A 141 -12.51 -6.05 -8.31
CA ASP A 141 -13.09 -7.11 -9.17
C ASP A 141 -12.96 -6.79 -10.67
N LYS A 142 -12.56 -5.56 -11.04
CA LYS A 142 -12.18 -5.20 -12.42
C LYS A 142 -10.72 -5.56 -12.75
N HIS A 143 -9.97 -6.07 -11.79
CA HIS A 143 -8.53 -6.30 -11.87
C HIS A 143 -8.14 -7.72 -11.45
N ILE A 144 -8.75 -8.24 -10.40
CA ILE A 144 -8.47 -9.57 -9.85
C ILE A 144 -9.75 -10.36 -9.60
N ILE A 145 -9.60 -11.68 -9.55
CA ILE A 145 -10.57 -12.64 -9.06
C ILE A 145 -10.04 -13.19 -7.74
N VAL A 146 -10.83 -13.10 -6.66
CA VAL A 146 -10.59 -13.87 -5.44
C VAL A 146 -11.20 -15.25 -5.62
N ILE A 147 -10.40 -16.31 -5.49
CA ILE A 147 -10.83 -17.67 -5.78
C ILE A 147 -11.72 -18.18 -4.64
N SER A 148 -12.96 -18.54 -4.95
CA SER A 148 -13.84 -19.25 -4.03
C SER A 148 -13.40 -20.72 -3.88
N GLY A 149 -13.47 -21.27 -2.67
CA GLY A 149 -13.22 -22.70 -2.43
C GLY A 149 -11.75 -23.11 -2.24
N VAL A 150 -10.82 -22.14 -2.20
CA VAL A 150 -9.44 -22.43 -1.75
C VAL A 150 -9.45 -22.79 -0.27
N LYS A 151 -8.57 -23.71 0.12
CA LYS A 151 -8.33 -24.02 1.53
C LYS A 151 -7.53 -22.89 2.19
N TYR A 152 -8.27 -21.92 2.72
CA TYR A 152 -7.72 -20.80 3.46
C TYR A 152 -7.31 -21.22 4.87
N LYS A 153 -6.25 -20.59 5.40
CA LYS A 153 -5.95 -20.61 6.83
C LYS A 153 -7.19 -20.14 7.60
N PRO A 154 -7.48 -20.69 8.79
CA PRO A 154 -8.67 -20.35 9.56
C PRO A 154 -8.86 -18.83 9.72
N GLY A 155 -10.02 -18.31 9.30
CA GLY A 155 -10.41 -16.90 9.39
C GLY A 155 -9.80 -15.96 8.35
N PHE A 156 -8.96 -16.47 7.43
CA PHE A 156 -8.28 -15.64 6.43
C PHE A 156 -9.21 -15.16 5.30
N ASP A 157 -10.31 -15.87 5.06
CA ASP A 157 -11.37 -15.51 4.11
C ASP A 157 -11.89 -14.08 4.30
N SER A 158 -12.03 -13.64 5.55
CA SER A 158 -12.48 -12.27 5.90
C SER A 158 -11.57 -11.16 5.37
N GLN A 159 -10.30 -11.46 5.06
CA GLN A 159 -9.32 -10.50 4.57
C GLN A 159 -9.55 -10.05 3.13
N PHE A 160 -10.32 -10.82 2.35
CA PHE A 160 -10.62 -10.51 0.95
C PHE A 160 -11.89 -9.67 0.78
N ALA A 161 -12.50 -9.21 1.89
CA ALA A 161 -13.70 -8.41 1.87
C ALA A 161 -13.51 -7.13 1.04
N LEU A 162 -14.48 -6.84 0.17
CA LEU A 162 -14.54 -5.56 -0.54
C LEU A 162 -14.83 -4.43 0.45
N MET A 163 -14.11 -3.33 0.30
CA MET A 163 -14.31 -2.13 1.08
C MET A 163 -14.88 -1.04 0.17
N ASN A 164 -15.75 -0.21 0.74
CA ASN A 164 -16.21 0.99 0.06
C ASN A 164 -15.11 2.05 0.12
N THR A 165 -14.29 2.14 -0.93
CA THR A 165 -13.11 3.02 -0.97
C THR A 165 -13.29 4.19 -1.93
N ILE A 166 -12.72 5.35 -1.56
CA ILE A 166 -12.51 6.49 -2.46
C ILE A 166 -11.11 6.36 -3.06
N ASN A 167 -11.03 6.11 -4.37
CA ASN A 167 -9.76 5.81 -5.04
C ASN A 167 -9.13 7.02 -5.75
N PHE A 168 -9.80 8.19 -5.76
CA PHE A 168 -9.32 9.43 -6.37
C PHE A 168 -8.86 9.31 -7.84
N ASP A 169 -9.54 8.47 -8.63
CA ASP A 169 -9.18 8.12 -10.01
C ASP A 169 -7.75 7.58 -10.17
N ILE A 170 -7.14 7.11 -9.08
CA ILE A 170 -5.84 6.46 -9.09
C ILE A 170 -6.04 5.01 -9.53
N PRO A 171 -5.34 4.55 -10.60
CA PRO A 171 -5.46 3.19 -11.10
C PRO A 171 -5.12 2.14 -10.04
N TYR A 172 -5.69 0.95 -10.19
CA TYR A 172 -5.32 -0.22 -9.40
C TYR A 172 -3.87 -0.63 -9.68
N ASP A 173 -3.09 -0.81 -8.62
CA ASP A 173 -1.66 -1.11 -8.72
C ASP A 173 -1.32 -2.50 -8.18
N TYR A 174 -1.12 -3.47 -9.07
CA TYR A 174 -0.69 -4.83 -8.69
C TYR A 174 0.65 -4.84 -7.94
N CYS A 175 1.51 -3.84 -8.16
CA CYS A 175 2.78 -3.68 -7.45
C CYS A 175 2.70 -2.81 -6.19
N SER A 176 1.52 -2.33 -5.82
CA SER A 176 1.31 -1.49 -4.64
C SER A 176 2.03 -2.09 -3.44
N ILE A 177 2.71 -1.26 -2.65
CA ILE A 177 3.29 -1.71 -1.38
C ILE A 177 2.22 -2.35 -0.48
N MET A 178 0.95 -1.96 -0.68
CA MET A 178 -0.24 -2.41 0.03
C MET A 178 -0.94 -3.62 -0.61
N HIS A 179 -0.43 -4.20 -1.71
CA HIS A 179 -1.03 -5.39 -2.32
C HIS A 179 -0.49 -6.66 -1.66
N TYR A 180 -1.38 -7.59 -1.31
CA TYR A 180 -0.99 -8.94 -0.89
C TYR A 180 -0.43 -9.78 -2.05
N THR A 181 0.29 -10.85 -1.74
CA THR A 181 0.70 -11.82 -2.77
C THR A 181 -0.49 -12.63 -3.25
N ASP A 182 -0.37 -13.19 -4.44
CA ASP A 182 -1.40 -13.97 -5.11
C ASP A 182 -1.72 -15.33 -4.47
N LYS A 183 -0.91 -15.76 -3.50
CA LYS A 183 -1.07 -17.01 -2.73
C LYS A 183 -1.31 -16.76 -1.24
N VAL A 184 -1.56 -15.50 -0.87
CA VAL A 184 -1.70 -15.09 0.53
C VAL A 184 -2.80 -15.90 1.22
N GLY A 185 -2.53 -16.38 2.43
CA GLY A 185 -3.52 -17.11 3.24
C GLY A 185 -3.83 -18.54 2.81
N SER A 186 -3.23 -19.05 1.72
CA SER A 186 -3.38 -20.45 1.32
C SER A 186 -2.71 -21.40 2.32
N GLU A 187 -3.35 -22.55 2.60
CA GLU A 187 -2.73 -23.64 3.37
C GLU A 187 -1.83 -24.55 2.53
N ASN A 188 -2.09 -24.65 1.22
CA ASN A 188 -1.46 -25.59 0.29
C ASN A 188 -0.66 -24.89 -0.82
N TYR A 189 -0.35 -23.60 -0.68
CA TYR A 189 0.37 -22.77 -1.65
C TYR A 189 -0.30 -22.63 -3.02
N GLU A 190 -1.61 -22.87 -3.09
CA GLU A 190 -2.46 -22.54 -4.23
C GLU A 190 -2.69 -21.02 -4.33
N HIS A 191 -3.03 -20.57 -5.54
CA HIS A 191 -3.42 -19.17 -5.74
C HIS A 191 -4.74 -18.90 -5.01
N THR A 192 -4.79 -17.78 -4.32
CA THR A 192 -6.00 -17.23 -3.69
C THR A 192 -6.55 -16.06 -4.49
N MET A 193 -5.71 -15.41 -5.29
CA MET A 193 -6.09 -14.36 -6.21
C MET A 193 -5.50 -14.61 -7.60
N LEU A 194 -6.30 -14.35 -8.63
CA LEU A 194 -5.87 -14.34 -10.03
C LEU A 194 -6.02 -12.93 -10.60
N ALA A 195 -5.00 -12.42 -11.29
CA ALA A 195 -5.16 -11.23 -12.11
C ALA A 195 -6.02 -11.57 -13.34
N LEU A 196 -6.96 -10.70 -13.68
CA LEU A 196 -7.77 -10.84 -14.90
C LEU A 196 -6.89 -10.76 -16.15
N ASP A 197 -5.81 -9.99 -16.08
CA ASP A 197 -4.73 -10.03 -17.06
C ASP A 197 -3.56 -10.86 -16.52
N ALA A 198 -3.39 -12.06 -17.07
CA ALA A 198 -2.38 -13.02 -16.63
C ALA A 198 -0.95 -12.47 -16.69
N ARG A 199 -0.68 -11.42 -17.51
CA ARG A 199 0.62 -10.75 -17.57
C ARG A 199 1.00 -10.09 -16.24
N PHE A 200 0.03 -9.76 -15.40
CA PHE A 200 0.22 -9.07 -14.12
C PHE A 200 0.12 -9.99 -12.91
N GLN A 201 -0.10 -11.29 -13.11
CA GLN A 201 -0.24 -12.27 -12.03
C GLN A 201 0.93 -12.23 -11.05
N THR A 202 2.16 -12.23 -11.58
CA THR A 202 3.39 -12.24 -10.78
C THR A 202 3.78 -10.88 -10.23
N LEU A 203 3.03 -9.81 -10.53
CA LEU A 203 3.26 -8.50 -9.93
C LEU A 203 2.67 -8.45 -8.52
N MET A 204 1.46 -8.99 -8.32
CA MET A 204 0.72 -8.95 -7.05
C MET A 204 1.61 -9.24 -5.83
N GLY A 205 1.91 -8.21 -5.04
CA GLY A 205 2.67 -8.30 -3.79
C GLY A 205 4.17 -8.64 -3.94
N TRP A 206 4.61 -9.20 -5.06
CA TRP A 206 5.99 -9.65 -5.27
C TRP A 206 6.92 -8.49 -5.66
N CYS A 207 6.45 -7.59 -6.50
CA CYS A 207 7.21 -6.41 -6.91
C CYS A 207 7.13 -5.23 -5.94
N SER A 208 6.31 -5.36 -4.90
CA SER A 208 6.11 -4.43 -3.80
C SER A 208 7.34 -4.28 -2.89
N THR A 209 8.57 -4.36 -3.42
CA THR A 209 9.80 -4.12 -2.66
C THR A 209 10.00 -2.64 -2.36
N ASN A 210 9.38 -1.76 -3.15
CA ASN A 210 9.42 -0.30 -3.00
C ASN A 210 8.01 0.29 -3.05
N ILE A 211 7.86 1.50 -2.50
CA ILE A 211 6.63 2.27 -2.59
C ILE A 211 6.48 2.75 -4.05
N THR A 212 5.32 2.49 -4.64
CA THR A 212 5.08 2.78 -6.05
C THR A 212 4.66 4.23 -6.30
N HIS A 213 4.64 4.64 -7.57
CA HIS A 213 4.14 5.96 -7.97
C HIS A 213 2.70 6.19 -7.49
N TRP A 214 1.84 5.18 -7.63
CA TRP A 214 0.44 5.28 -7.23
C TRP A 214 0.25 5.32 -5.72
N ASN A 215 1.10 4.64 -4.94
CA ASN A 215 1.09 4.81 -3.49
C ASN A 215 1.42 6.25 -3.07
N TYR A 216 2.48 6.85 -3.65
CA TYR A 216 2.82 8.24 -3.37
C TYR A 216 1.73 9.20 -3.81
N LYS A 217 1.18 9.00 -5.02
CA LYS A 217 0.07 9.82 -5.53
C LYS A 217 -1.15 9.74 -4.61
N LEU A 218 -1.49 8.54 -4.12
CA LEU A 218 -2.63 8.34 -3.23
C LEU A 218 -2.43 9.08 -1.90
N VAL A 219 -1.27 8.92 -1.26
CA VAL A 219 -0.96 9.67 -0.02
C VAL A 219 -0.97 11.17 -0.26
N ASN A 220 -0.36 11.64 -1.36
CA ASN A 220 -0.33 13.07 -1.68
C ASN A 220 -1.73 13.64 -1.98
N THR A 221 -2.60 12.84 -2.59
CA THR A 221 -3.99 13.24 -2.85
C THR A 221 -4.81 13.28 -1.57
N MET A 222 -4.74 12.23 -0.74
CA MET A 222 -5.45 12.14 0.54
C MET A 222 -5.09 13.31 1.48
N TYR A 223 -3.79 13.61 1.60
CA TYR A 223 -3.32 14.72 2.45
C TYR A 223 -3.31 16.07 1.74
N ASN A 224 -3.80 16.12 0.51
CA ASN A 224 -3.82 17.31 -0.32
C ASN A 224 -2.44 18.02 -0.43
N CYS A 225 -1.37 17.24 -0.56
CA CYS A 225 -0.01 17.75 -0.73
C CYS A 225 0.14 18.44 -2.10
N THR A 226 -0.49 17.89 -3.15
CA THR A 226 -0.36 18.41 -4.52
C THR A 226 -0.94 19.81 -4.65
N ASP A 227 -2.14 20.09 -4.10
CA ASP A 227 -2.69 21.45 -4.15
C ASP A 227 -1.81 22.48 -3.42
N ASP A 228 -1.21 22.08 -2.29
CA ASP A 228 -0.30 22.95 -1.56
C ASP A 228 0.95 23.27 -2.38
N TRP A 229 1.48 22.27 -3.09
CA TRP A 229 2.61 22.48 -4.00
C TRP A 229 2.23 23.32 -5.21
N LEU A 230 1.06 23.12 -5.82
CA LEU A 230 0.56 23.95 -6.92
C LEU A 230 0.48 25.43 -6.50
N LYS A 231 -0.10 25.70 -5.32
CA LYS A 231 -0.18 27.06 -4.75
C LYS A 231 1.22 27.64 -4.52
N ALA A 232 2.13 26.88 -3.92
CA ALA A 232 3.50 27.32 -3.67
C ALA A 232 4.27 27.60 -4.97
N CYS A 233 4.01 26.80 -6.01
CA CYS A 233 4.59 26.93 -7.34
C CYS A 233 3.88 27.96 -8.24
N LYS A 234 2.83 28.63 -7.72
CA LYS A 234 2.01 29.60 -8.47
C LYS A 234 1.42 29.02 -9.76
N GLN A 235 0.97 27.77 -9.70
CA GLN A 235 0.33 27.07 -10.81
C GLN A 235 -1.19 27.03 -10.58
N GLU A 236 -1.97 27.47 -11.58
CA GLU A 236 -3.44 27.48 -11.51
C GLU A 236 -4.05 26.07 -11.59
N SER A 237 -3.35 25.13 -12.23
CA SER A 237 -3.76 23.74 -12.39
C SER A 237 -2.54 22.84 -12.54
N ASP A 238 -2.66 21.55 -12.22
CA ASP A 238 -1.57 20.58 -12.37
C ASP A 238 -1.20 20.39 -13.85
N PRO A 239 0.02 20.79 -14.29
CA PRO A 239 0.44 20.63 -15.68
C PRO A 239 0.76 19.18 -16.04
N CYS A 240 0.95 18.30 -15.04
CA CYS A 240 1.41 16.94 -15.25
C CYS A 240 0.30 16.07 -15.89
N LYS A 241 0.68 15.28 -16.89
CA LYS A 241 -0.21 14.45 -17.70
C LYS A 241 -0.05 12.97 -17.36
N ASN A 242 -0.91 12.14 -17.95
CA ASN A 242 -0.83 10.68 -17.92
C ASN A 242 -0.66 10.09 -16.51
N GLY A 243 -1.34 10.69 -15.53
CA GLY A 243 -1.30 10.25 -14.13
C GLY A 243 -0.08 10.72 -13.34
N GLY A 244 0.76 11.59 -13.90
CA GLY A 244 1.71 12.38 -13.14
C GLY A 244 1.04 13.34 -12.17
N TYR A 245 1.85 13.98 -11.32
CA TYR A 245 1.41 15.03 -10.39
C TYR A 245 2.56 15.98 -10.06
N THR A 246 2.23 17.23 -9.75
CA THR A 246 3.22 18.24 -9.36
C THR A 246 3.88 17.89 -8.03
N ARG A 247 5.20 18.11 -7.93
CA ARG A 247 6.01 17.91 -6.73
C ARG A 247 6.33 19.23 -6.04
N LYS A 248 6.89 19.14 -4.82
CA LYS A 248 7.35 20.30 -4.03
C LYS A 248 8.35 21.22 -4.76
N ASP A 249 9.13 20.68 -5.68
CA ASP A 249 10.12 21.41 -6.49
C ASP A 249 9.53 21.96 -7.81
N CYS A 250 8.20 21.97 -7.95
CA CYS A 250 7.46 22.44 -9.12
C CYS A 250 7.64 21.63 -10.41
N SER A 251 8.30 20.47 -10.34
CA SER A 251 8.41 19.52 -11.44
C SER A 251 7.36 18.40 -11.35
N CYS A 252 7.21 17.60 -12.41
CA CYS A 252 6.30 16.47 -12.42
C CYS A 252 6.93 15.19 -11.88
N ALA A 253 6.21 14.49 -11.00
CA ALA A 253 6.43 13.07 -10.75
C ALA A 253 5.77 12.28 -11.88
N CYS A 254 6.55 11.60 -12.70
CA CYS A 254 6.03 10.81 -13.81
C CYS A 254 5.89 9.32 -13.48
N PRO A 255 4.74 8.69 -13.77
CA PRO A 255 4.61 7.24 -13.67
C PRO A 255 5.49 6.53 -14.70
N LEU A 256 5.87 5.30 -14.39
CA LEU A 256 6.57 4.44 -15.33
C LEU A 256 5.77 4.27 -16.63
N GLY A 257 6.45 4.28 -17.77
CA GLY A 257 5.79 4.22 -19.09
C GLY A 257 5.42 5.59 -19.66
N THR A 258 5.82 6.69 -19.00
CA THR A 258 5.67 8.05 -19.52
C THR A 258 7.01 8.77 -19.59
N SER A 259 7.10 9.76 -20.47
CA SER A 259 8.28 10.62 -20.64
C SER A 259 7.90 12.07 -20.94
N GLY A 260 8.91 12.95 -20.97
CA GLY A 260 8.74 14.40 -21.03
C GLY A 260 8.68 15.05 -19.64
N ASP A 261 8.92 16.35 -19.56
CA ASP A 261 8.99 17.11 -18.31
C ASP A 261 7.63 17.20 -17.60
N LYS A 262 6.54 17.03 -18.36
CA LYS A 262 5.15 17.02 -17.87
C LYS A 262 4.52 15.63 -17.99
N CYS A 263 5.30 14.59 -18.23
CA CYS A 263 4.81 13.23 -18.47
C CYS A 263 3.83 13.16 -19.65
N GLU A 264 3.95 14.06 -20.62
CA GLU A 264 3.02 14.26 -21.73
C GLU A 264 3.06 13.12 -22.76
N ASN A 265 4.18 12.42 -22.86
CA ASN A 265 4.34 11.30 -23.78
C ASN A 265 3.97 9.99 -23.06
N LEU A 266 3.02 9.25 -23.63
CA LEU A 266 2.65 7.92 -23.17
C LEU A 266 3.40 6.87 -24.01
N ASP A 267 4.53 6.40 -23.49
CA ASP A 267 5.37 5.40 -24.17
C ASP A 267 4.80 3.98 -24.00
N MET A 268 4.19 3.71 -22.83
CA MET A 268 3.63 2.42 -22.45
C MET A 268 2.66 2.58 -21.27
N ASN A 269 1.62 1.74 -21.18
CA ASN A 269 0.80 1.69 -19.97
C ASN A 269 1.66 1.32 -18.75
N TYR A 270 1.39 1.93 -17.59
CA TYR A 270 2.11 1.68 -16.34
C TYR A 270 2.27 0.19 -16.00
N ASN A 271 1.21 -0.62 -16.08
CA ASN A 271 1.29 -2.04 -15.71
C ASN A 271 2.16 -2.83 -16.70
N ASP A 272 2.09 -2.52 -17.99
CA ASP A 272 2.97 -3.11 -19.02
C ASP A 272 4.42 -2.70 -18.79
N ALA A 273 4.67 -1.43 -18.48
CA ALA A 273 6.01 -0.92 -18.21
C ALA A 273 6.59 -1.54 -16.94
N MET A 274 5.75 -1.77 -15.94
CA MET A 274 6.10 -2.44 -14.69
C MET A 274 6.42 -3.92 -14.94
N ALA A 275 5.57 -4.63 -15.68
CA ALA A 275 5.83 -6.01 -16.09
C ALA A 275 7.13 -6.13 -16.88
N LYS A 276 7.37 -5.24 -17.84
CA LYS A 276 8.62 -5.20 -18.62
C LYS A 276 9.85 -4.94 -17.75
N LYS A 277 9.74 -4.06 -16.75
CA LYS A 277 10.85 -3.74 -15.85
C LYS A 277 11.24 -4.92 -14.96
N LEU A 278 10.29 -5.78 -14.61
CA LEU A 278 10.45 -6.79 -13.57
C LEU A 278 10.49 -8.23 -14.09
N SER A 279 9.96 -8.47 -15.29
CA SER A 279 9.99 -9.78 -15.94
C SER A 279 11.12 -9.85 -16.95
N TYR A 280 12.17 -10.58 -16.59
CA TYR A 280 13.37 -10.81 -17.41
C TYR A 280 13.09 -11.61 -18.71
N TYR A 281 11.89 -12.18 -18.86
CA TYR A 281 11.52 -13.06 -19.96
C TYR A 281 10.22 -12.61 -20.69
N THR A 282 10.03 -11.31 -20.88
CA THR A 282 8.91 -10.80 -21.70
C THR A 282 9.32 -10.72 -23.17
N ALA A 283 9.03 -11.78 -23.94
CA ALA A 283 9.07 -11.72 -25.40
C ALA A 283 7.68 -11.34 -25.93
N ILE A 284 7.60 -10.26 -26.71
CA ILE A 284 6.37 -9.94 -27.46
C ILE A 284 6.37 -10.79 -28.73
N ILE A 285 5.50 -11.78 -28.79
CA ILE A 285 5.31 -12.60 -30.00
C ILE A 285 4.42 -11.82 -30.97
N LYS A 286 5.04 -11.18 -31.98
CA LYS A 286 4.34 -10.36 -32.99
C LYS A 286 3.89 -11.15 -34.22
N THR A 287 4.23 -12.42 -34.31
CA THR A 287 3.97 -13.24 -35.50
C THR A 287 2.53 -13.75 -35.48
N SER A 288 1.72 -13.31 -36.46
CA SER A 288 0.37 -13.85 -36.67
C SER A 288 0.44 -15.35 -36.94
N GLY A 289 -0.39 -16.15 -36.26
CA GLY A 289 -0.37 -17.60 -36.35
C GLY A 289 0.75 -18.30 -35.54
N ALA A 290 1.51 -17.57 -34.72
CA ALA A 290 2.46 -18.19 -33.81
C ALA A 290 1.74 -19.11 -32.82
N LYS A 291 2.16 -20.37 -32.77
CA LYS A 291 1.69 -21.32 -31.77
C LYS A 291 2.59 -21.22 -30.54
N VAL A 292 2.09 -20.62 -29.46
CA VAL A 292 2.75 -20.68 -28.17
C VAL A 292 2.52 -22.08 -27.61
N THR A 293 3.57 -22.90 -27.59
CA THR A 293 3.55 -24.17 -26.90
C THR A 293 4.25 -23.98 -25.56
N SER A 294 3.63 -24.48 -24.49
CA SER A 294 4.32 -24.74 -23.22
C SER A 294 4.58 -26.24 -23.18
N PRO A 295 5.61 -26.73 -23.90
CA PRO A 295 6.00 -28.12 -23.76
C PRO A 295 6.30 -28.32 -22.27
N ASP A 296 5.66 -29.33 -21.68
CA ASP A 296 5.73 -29.64 -20.24
C ASP A 296 4.79 -28.91 -19.28
N TYR A 297 3.73 -28.20 -19.74
CA TYR A 297 2.65 -27.78 -18.84
C TYR A 297 1.48 -28.81 -18.80
N PRO A 298 0.92 -29.14 -17.62
CA PRO A 298 1.36 -28.75 -16.28
C PRO A 298 2.33 -29.79 -15.70
N LYS A 299 3.64 -29.57 -15.72
CA LYS A 299 4.55 -30.25 -14.80
C LYS A 299 4.55 -29.48 -13.49
N PRO A 300 4.17 -30.10 -12.35
CA PRO A 300 4.29 -29.47 -11.05
C PRO A 300 5.76 -29.09 -10.83
N SER A 301 6.02 -27.81 -10.61
CA SER A 301 7.35 -27.33 -10.25
C SER A 301 7.73 -27.86 -8.87
N GLY A 302 8.60 -28.87 -8.84
CA GLY A 302 9.31 -29.30 -7.63
C GLY A 302 9.42 -30.80 -7.43
N MET A 303 10.42 -31.44 -8.05
CA MET A 303 11.21 -32.52 -7.42
C MET A 303 12.62 -32.46 -8.01
N GLY A 304 13.51 -31.79 -7.29
CA GLY A 304 14.95 -31.73 -7.49
C GLY A 304 15.57 -31.30 -6.16
#